data_AF-A0A5N5PZA1-F1
#
_entry.id   AF-A0A5N5PZA1-F1
#
_cell.length_a   1.000
_cell.length_b   1.000
_cell.length_c   1.000
_cell.angle_alpha   90.00
_cell.angle_beta   90.00
_cell.angle_gamma   90.00
#
_symmetry.space_group_name_H-M   'P 1'
#
loop_
_entity.id
_entity.type
_entity.pdbx_description
1 polymer ?
#
loop_
_entity_poly.entity_id
_entity_poly.type
_entity_poly.pdbx_seq_one_letter_code
_entity_poly.pdbx_strand_id
1 'polypeptide(L)'
;MAANGFTNFTTQGLDGAAGAAPAAGNGNGAGAGNGNGAGNGAGAGNGNGNGNGNDAAATPDCPPAVTVTKTVAAPAVATTTAEAAAPAATSAAPLAGGAVQQSTIAGLDYGLCVPTMLFAPGLNGRKATEFTFQAIDPRVSKGQQEALNPKIIMNRICDQLTNVCEANDAAKAACKQAMADLGDGPRDVTTADAWNTALGFEGADTN
;
A
#
# COMPACT_ATOMS: atom_id res chain seq x y z
N MET A 1 11.96 -12.54 47.10
CA MET A 1 11.09 -12.03 46.03
C MET A 1 11.40 -12.79 44.75
N ALA A 2 10.41 -13.50 44.20
CA ALA A 2 10.53 -14.24 42.95
C ALA A 2 10.62 -13.27 41.77
N ALA A 3 11.63 -13.43 40.91
CA ALA A 3 11.65 -12.84 39.58
C ALA A 3 10.83 -13.75 38.65
N ASN A 4 9.67 -13.27 38.21
CA ASN A 4 8.85 -13.97 37.23
C ASN A 4 9.54 -13.86 35.85
N GLY A 5 10.41 -14.83 35.56
CA GLY A 5 11.06 -14.99 34.27
C GLY A 5 10.10 -15.61 33.24
N PHE A 6 9.82 -14.86 32.18
CA PHE A 6 9.29 -15.39 30.93
C PHE A 6 10.45 -15.44 29.91
N THR A 7 11.32 -16.44 30.05
CA THR A 7 12.33 -16.78 29.04
C THR A 7 12.16 -18.22 28.62
N ASN A 8 11.10 -18.51 27.86
CA ASN A 8 11.05 -19.74 27.05
C ASN A 8 10.04 -19.60 25.91
N PHE A 9 10.47 -19.05 24.77
CA PHE A 9 9.78 -19.25 23.50
C PHE A 9 10.54 -20.31 22.71
N THR A 10 10.38 -21.58 23.06
CA THR A 10 10.70 -22.68 22.14
C THR A 10 9.69 -22.65 20.99
N THR A 11 10.13 -22.29 19.79
CA THR A 11 9.33 -22.43 18.57
C THR A 11 9.11 -23.91 18.30
N GLN A 12 7.87 -24.38 18.31
CA GLN A 12 7.51 -25.73 17.86
C GLN A 12 7.35 -25.74 16.34
N GLY A 13 7.98 -26.71 15.67
CA GLY A 13 7.70 -27.03 14.28
C GLY A 13 6.31 -27.66 14.12
N LEU A 14 5.77 -27.64 12.89
CA LEU A 14 4.43 -28.19 12.56
C LEU A 14 4.30 -29.71 12.78
N ASP A 15 5.41 -30.40 13.07
CA ASP A 15 5.51 -31.81 13.39
C ASP A 15 5.60 -32.12 14.91
N GLY A 16 5.55 -31.08 15.76
CA GLY A 16 5.51 -31.22 17.21
C GLY A 16 6.83 -31.55 17.89
N ALA A 17 7.97 -31.49 17.18
CA ALA A 17 9.29 -31.66 17.78
C ALA A 17 9.80 -30.36 18.43
N ALA A 18 10.40 -30.46 19.62
CA ALA A 18 11.04 -29.34 20.29
C ALA A 18 12.38 -29.00 19.61
N GLY A 19 12.54 -27.75 19.15
CA GLY A 19 13.78 -27.26 18.54
C GLY A 19 14.94 -27.20 19.52
N ALA A 20 16.14 -27.62 19.08
CA ALA A 20 17.36 -27.54 19.88
C ALA A 20 17.80 -26.10 20.14
N ALA A 21 18.40 -25.85 21.31
CA ALA A 21 18.93 -24.55 21.70
C ALA A 21 20.06 -24.07 20.76
N PRO A 22 20.18 -22.74 20.49
CA PRO A 22 21.27 -22.23 19.69
C PRO A 22 22.61 -22.42 20.41
N ALA A 23 23.56 -23.08 19.76
CA ALA A 23 24.92 -23.21 20.24
C ALA A 23 25.67 -21.88 20.09
N ALA A 24 26.37 -21.46 21.15
CA ALA A 24 27.40 -20.44 21.06
C ALA A 24 28.60 -21.00 20.28
N GLY A 25 28.93 -20.39 19.15
CA GLY A 25 30.04 -20.82 18.29
C GLY A 25 30.85 -19.64 17.76
N ASN A 26 31.97 -19.34 18.41
CA ASN A 26 33.08 -18.61 17.81
C ASN A 26 33.80 -19.57 16.84
N GLY A 27 33.81 -19.26 15.54
CA GLY A 27 34.55 -20.01 14.54
C GLY A 27 35.07 -19.09 13.44
N ASN A 28 36.39 -18.92 13.37
CA ASN A 28 37.08 -18.34 12.23
C ASN A 28 37.12 -19.39 11.11
N GLY A 29 36.48 -19.11 9.98
CA GLY A 29 36.54 -19.96 8.78
C GLY A 29 36.78 -19.12 7.54
N ALA A 30 37.93 -19.29 6.91
CA ALA A 30 38.18 -18.81 5.54
C ALA A 30 37.44 -19.75 4.58
N GLY A 31 36.40 -19.24 3.91
CA GLY A 31 35.64 -19.98 2.90
C GLY A 31 35.37 -19.10 1.70
N ALA A 32 35.85 -19.51 0.53
CA ALA A 32 35.39 -18.98 -0.74
C ALA A 32 34.03 -19.60 -1.06
N GLY A 33 32.96 -18.81 -0.95
CA GLY A 33 31.61 -19.24 -1.26
C GLY A 33 30.91 -18.24 -2.17
N ASN A 34 30.31 -18.73 -3.26
CA ASN A 34 29.36 -17.98 -4.07
C ASN A 34 28.00 -18.01 -3.35
N GLY A 35 27.64 -16.91 -2.71
CA GLY A 35 26.34 -16.73 -2.06
C GLY A 35 25.63 -15.50 -2.61
N ASN A 36 24.39 -15.67 -3.07
CA ASN A 36 23.47 -14.59 -3.33
C ASN A 36 22.79 -14.22 -2.00
N GLY A 37 23.26 -13.16 -1.36
CA GLY A 37 22.63 -12.57 -0.17
C GLY A 37 22.85 -11.06 -0.16
N ALA A 38 21.77 -10.31 0.03
CA ALA A 38 21.84 -8.86 0.23
C ALA A 38 22.28 -8.59 1.68
N GLY A 39 23.58 -8.37 1.88
CA GLY A 39 24.15 -7.93 3.15
C GLY A 39 24.36 -6.42 3.17
N ASN A 40 24.00 -5.78 4.28
CA ASN A 40 24.43 -4.41 4.60
C ASN A 40 25.87 -4.47 5.13
N GLY A 41 26.82 -3.99 4.34
CA GLY A 41 28.22 -3.90 4.74
C GLY A 41 28.95 -2.78 4.00
N ALA A 42 29.53 -1.85 4.77
CA ALA A 42 30.35 -0.76 4.28
C ALA A 42 31.72 -1.28 3.78
N GLY A 43 32.09 -0.94 2.56
CA GLY A 43 33.40 -1.23 1.99
C GLY A 43 33.62 -0.48 0.69
N ALA A 44 34.63 0.40 0.67
CA ALA A 44 35.01 1.22 -0.45
C ALA A 44 35.65 0.39 -1.57
N GLY A 45 35.23 0.62 -2.81
CA GLY A 45 35.87 0.05 -4.00
C GLY A 45 35.41 0.77 -5.27
N ASN A 46 36.33 1.49 -5.91
CA ASN A 46 36.15 2.09 -7.23
C ASN A 46 36.30 1.01 -8.31
N GLY A 47 35.35 0.90 -9.24
CA GLY A 47 35.52 0.08 -10.44
C GLY A 47 34.31 0.12 -11.38
N ASN A 48 34.48 0.79 -12.52
CA ASN A 48 33.59 0.70 -13.68
C ASN A 48 33.94 -0.55 -14.51
N GLY A 49 32.94 -1.29 -14.97
CA GLY A 49 33.12 -2.35 -15.96
C GLY A 49 31.80 -2.85 -16.54
N ASN A 50 31.46 -2.37 -17.74
CA ASN A 50 30.48 -3.00 -18.63
C ASN A 50 31.17 -4.08 -19.46
N GLY A 51 30.51 -5.21 -19.71
CA GLY A 51 30.95 -6.14 -20.75
C GLY A 51 30.20 -7.48 -20.75
N ASN A 52 29.30 -7.62 -21.72
CA ASN A 52 28.74 -8.90 -22.17
C ASN A 52 29.83 -9.73 -22.88
N GLY A 53 29.83 -11.04 -22.63
CA GLY A 53 30.65 -12.00 -23.37
C GLY A 53 30.08 -13.41 -23.22
N ASN A 54 29.28 -13.83 -24.19
CA ASN A 54 28.97 -15.23 -24.45
C ASN A 54 30.08 -15.82 -25.35
N ASP A 55 30.11 -17.16 -25.44
CA ASP A 55 30.99 -18.05 -26.23
C ASP A 55 32.23 -18.57 -25.46
N ALA A 56 32.68 -19.82 -25.54
CA ALA A 56 32.23 -21.09 -26.13
C ALA A 56 33.27 -22.18 -25.74
N ALA A 57 32.93 -23.48 -25.80
CA ALA A 57 33.85 -24.60 -26.14
C ALA A 57 33.01 -25.90 -26.29
N ALA A 58 32.71 -26.39 -27.52
CA ALA A 58 33.51 -27.28 -28.41
C ALA A 58 33.57 -28.75 -27.90
N THR A 59 33.35 -29.87 -28.62
CA THR A 59 33.15 -30.38 -30.02
C THR A 59 32.79 -31.90 -29.88
N PRO A 60 32.51 -32.79 -30.90
CA PRO A 60 32.89 -32.75 -32.33
C PRO A 60 31.91 -33.35 -33.40
N ASP A 61 32.36 -33.21 -34.65
CA ASP A 61 32.09 -33.97 -35.89
C ASP A 61 30.91 -33.64 -36.84
N CYS A 62 31.28 -33.51 -38.12
CA CYS A 62 30.51 -33.04 -39.27
C CYS A 62 30.59 -34.05 -40.44
N PRO A 63 29.49 -34.28 -41.18
CA PRO A 63 29.55 -34.71 -42.58
C PRO A 63 28.91 -33.68 -43.55
N PRO A 64 29.14 -33.76 -44.88
CA PRO A 64 29.15 -32.60 -45.78
C PRO A 64 27.78 -32.09 -46.23
N ALA A 65 27.81 -30.87 -46.79
CA ALA A 65 26.69 -29.97 -47.07
C ALA A 65 25.57 -30.52 -47.97
N VAL A 66 24.32 -30.35 -47.52
CA VAL A 66 23.11 -30.39 -48.34
C VAL A 66 22.56 -28.97 -48.43
N THR A 67 22.60 -28.39 -49.62
CA THR A 67 21.98 -27.08 -49.91
C THR A 67 20.47 -27.26 -49.99
N VAL A 68 19.75 -26.85 -48.94
CA VAL A 68 18.29 -26.70 -48.99
C VAL A 68 17.96 -25.21 -49.17
N THR A 69 17.63 -24.83 -50.39
CA THR A 69 16.99 -23.53 -50.66
C THR A 69 15.56 -23.61 -50.13
N LYS A 70 15.28 -23.04 -48.96
CA LYS A 70 13.91 -22.83 -48.49
C LYS A 70 13.60 -21.35 -48.55
N THR A 71 12.74 -21.00 -49.51
CA THR A 71 12.10 -19.70 -49.70
C THR A 71 11.68 -19.10 -48.37
N VAL A 72 12.23 -17.93 -48.02
CA VAL A 72 11.70 -17.10 -46.94
C VAL A 72 10.41 -16.49 -47.48
N ALA A 73 9.27 -17.05 -47.06
CA ALA A 73 8.02 -16.30 -47.13
C ALA A 73 8.16 -15.12 -46.18
N ALA A 74 8.01 -13.91 -46.71
CA ALA A 74 8.00 -12.68 -45.92
C ALA A 74 7.00 -12.82 -44.76
N PRO A 75 7.31 -12.31 -43.56
CA PRO A 75 6.33 -12.29 -42.48
C PRO A 75 5.15 -11.45 -42.95
N ALA A 76 3.98 -12.08 -43.05
CA ALA A 76 2.73 -11.33 -43.06
C ALA A 76 2.72 -10.51 -41.77
N VAL A 77 2.74 -9.19 -41.91
CA VAL A 77 2.46 -8.25 -40.84
C VAL A 77 1.08 -8.58 -40.29
N ALA A 78 1.04 -9.29 -39.16
CA ALA A 78 -0.16 -9.48 -38.38
C ALA A 78 -0.43 -8.15 -37.67
N THR A 79 -1.31 -7.34 -38.26
CA THR A 79 -1.96 -6.22 -37.57
C THR A 79 -2.90 -6.83 -36.52
N THR A 80 -2.40 -7.10 -35.33
CA THR A 80 -3.25 -7.40 -34.18
C THR A 80 -3.74 -6.07 -33.62
N THR A 81 -4.92 -5.65 -34.07
CA THR A 81 -5.71 -4.65 -33.36
C THR A 81 -6.10 -5.25 -32.01
N ALA A 82 -5.34 -4.89 -30.97
CA ALA A 82 -5.71 -5.18 -29.60
C ALA A 82 -6.76 -4.14 -29.19
N GLU A 83 -8.03 -4.42 -29.49
CA GLU A 83 -9.13 -3.78 -28.77
C GLU A 83 -9.21 -4.46 -27.41
N ALA A 84 -8.45 -3.93 -26.46
CA ALA A 84 -8.66 -4.24 -25.06
C ALA A 84 -10.02 -3.65 -24.68
N ALA A 85 -11.04 -4.51 -24.70
CA ALA A 85 -12.33 -4.21 -24.10
C ALA A 85 -12.07 -3.80 -22.64
N ALA A 86 -12.22 -2.51 -22.37
CA ALA A 86 -12.28 -1.99 -21.01
C ALA A 86 -13.32 -2.82 -20.24
N PRO A 87 -13.07 -3.22 -18.98
CA PRO A 87 -14.17 -3.72 -18.16
C PRO A 87 -15.21 -2.61 -18.14
N ALA A 88 -16.41 -2.89 -18.64
CA ALA A 88 -17.54 -2.01 -18.49
C ALA A 88 -17.65 -1.74 -16.99
N ALA A 89 -17.36 -0.50 -16.59
CA ALA A 89 -17.76 -0.02 -15.28
C ALA A 89 -19.26 -0.24 -15.22
N THR A 90 -19.69 -1.21 -14.42
CA THR A 90 -21.06 -1.25 -13.95
C THR A 90 -21.19 0.02 -13.11
N SER A 91 -21.57 1.12 -13.77
CA SER A 91 -22.10 2.29 -13.09
C SER A 91 -23.29 1.76 -12.31
N ALA A 92 -23.09 1.55 -11.01
CA ALA A 92 -24.22 1.38 -10.11
C ALA A 92 -25.12 2.59 -10.37
N ALA A 93 -26.35 2.34 -10.80
CA ALA A 93 -27.31 3.40 -11.01
C ALA A 93 -27.37 4.21 -9.70
N PRO A 94 -27.29 5.56 -9.75
CA PRO A 94 -27.34 6.35 -8.54
C PRO A 94 -28.68 6.05 -7.88
N LEU A 95 -28.64 5.47 -6.68
CA LEU A 95 -29.82 5.47 -5.82
C LEU A 95 -30.14 6.94 -5.57
N ALA A 96 -31.32 7.37 -6.00
CA ALA A 96 -31.82 8.71 -5.75
C ALA A 96 -32.07 8.92 -4.25
N GLY A 97 -31.01 9.16 -3.50
CA GLY A 97 -30.98 9.85 -2.21
C GLY A 97 -30.25 11.17 -2.40
N GLY A 98 -30.66 12.23 -1.69
CA GLY A 98 -30.18 13.60 -1.88
C GLY A 98 -28.67 13.70 -2.18
N ALA A 99 -28.33 14.48 -3.21
CA ALA A 99 -27.00 14.46 -3.82
C ALA A 99 -25.89 14.70 -2.77
N VAL A 100 -25.14 13.63 -2.48
CA VAL A 100 -23.95 13.66 -1.64
C VAL A 100 -22.78 14.11 -2.51
N GLN A 101 -21.93 15.02 -2.00
CA GLN A 101 -20.76 15.48 -2.75
C GLN A 101 -19.86 14.29 -3.12
N GLN A 102 -19.55 14.18 -4.42
CA GLN A 102 -18.73 13.09 -4.93
C GLN A 102 -17.24 13.43 -4.85
N SER A 103 -16.41 12.38 -4.76
CA SER A 103 -14.95 12.52 -4.86
C SER A 103 -14.54 12.98 -6.25
N THR A 104 -13.49 13.78 -6.34
CA THR A 104 -12.83 14.10 -7.61
C THR A 104 -11.97 12.94 -8.15
N ILE A 105 -11.71 11.91 -7.34
CA ILE A 105 -10.93 10.73 -7.74
C ILE A 105 -11.88 9.69 -8.32
N ALA A 106 -11.65 9.33 -9.60
CA ALA A 106 -12.46 8.36 -10.30
C ALA A 106 -12.46 6.98 -9.63
N GLY A 107 -13.65 6.38 -9.49
CA GLY A 107 -13.82 5.06 -8.90
C GLY A 107 -13.90 5.03 -7.38
N LEU A 108 -13.69 6.15 -6.69
CA LEU A 108 -13.97 6.27 -5.26
C LEU A 108 -15.43 6.66 -5.06
N ASP A 109 -16.22 5.71 -4.55
CA ASP A 109 -17.61 5.93 -4.18
C ASP A 109 -17.76 5.75 -2.67
N TYR A 110 -17.98 6.86 -1.97
CA TYR A 110 -18.18 6.89 -0.52
C TYR A 110 -19.65 6.67 -0.11
N GLY A 111 -20.50 6.36 -1.09
CA GLY A 111 -21.92 6.08 -0.93
C GLY A 111 -22.67 7.28 -0.38
N LEU A 112 -23.25 7.10 0.81
CA LEU A 112 -24.12 8.08 1.47
C LEU A 112 -23.37 9.11 2.32
N CYS A 113 -22.04 9.14 2.29
CA CYS A 113 -21.23 10.01 3.15
C CYS A 113 -20.21 10.81 2.36
N VAL A 114 -19.83 11.96 2.91
CA VAL A 114 -18.66 12.75 2.50
C VAL A 114 -17.57 12.59 3.57
N PRO A 115 -16.54 11.75 3.39
CA PRO A 115 -15.56 11.42 4.44
C PRO A 115 -14.56 12.54 4.73
N THR A 116 -14.97 13.80 4.73
CA THR A 116 -14.11 14.95 4.98
C THR A 116 -13.94 15.22 6.47
N MET A 117 -12.82 15.87 6.79
CA MET A 117 -12.38 16.19 8.14
C MET A 117 -12.09 17.68 8.25
N LEU A 118 -12.40 18.27 9.41
CA LEU A 118 -12.06 19.64 9.77
C LEU A 118 -11.15 19.65 11.00
N PHE A 119 -10.46 20.77 11.24
CA PHE A 119 -9.73 21.09 12.46
C PHE A 119 -10.12 22.49 12.94
N ALA A 120 -11.02 22.55 13.92
CA ALA A 120 -11.60 23.82 14.38
C ALA A 120 -11.58 23.94 15.91
N PRO A 121 -11.60 25.16 16.44
CA PRO A 121 -11.65 25.41 17.87
C PRO A 121 -13.07 25.27 18.43
N GLY A 122 -13.17 24.96 19.73
CA GLY A 122 -14.43 25.09 20.47
C GLY A 122 -15.52 24.10 20.08
N LEU A 123 -15.17 23.03 19.37
CA LEU A 123 -16.09 21.97 19.00
C LEU A 123 -16.70 21.32 20.25
N ASN A 124 -17.96 20.93 20.16
CA ASN A 124 -18.69 20.22 21.22
C ASN A 124 -18.69 20.91 22.60
N GLY A 125 -18.61 22.25 22.62
CA GLY A 125 -18.60 23.04 23.84
C GLY A 125 -17.23 23.13 24.52
N ARG A 126 -16.15 22.73 23.84
CA ARG A 126 -14.77 22.99 24.28
C ARG A 126 -14.46 24.48 24.29
N LYS A 127 -13.34 24.85 24.91
CA LYS A 127 -12.86 26.23 24.91
C LYS A 127 -12.59 26.68 23.47
N ALA A 128 -12.84 27.95 23.15
CA ALA A 128 -12.55 28.53 21.84
C ALA A 128 -11.05 28.55 21.47
N THR A 129 -10.17 28.16 22.39
CA THR A 129 -8.73 28.00 22.16
C THR A 129 -8.30 26.54 22.03
N GLU A 130 -9.25 25.60 22.15
CA GLU A 130 -9.00 24.17 22.11
C GLU A 130 -9.50 23.62 20.77
N PHE A 131 -8.53 23.22 19.95
CA PHE A 131 -8.79 22.70 18.61
C PHE A 131 -8.80 21.19 18.61
N THR A 132 -9.76 20.63 17.90
CA THR A 132 -9.93 19.19 17.72
C THR A 132 -10.24 18.90 16.26
N PHE A 133 -9.91 17.69 15.83
CA PHE A 133 -10.36 17.20 14.54
C PHE A 133 -11.77 16.64 14.65
N GLN A 134 -12.60 16.84 13.65
CA GLN A 134 -13.95 16.31 13.58
C GLN A 134 -14.29 15.92 12.14
N ALA A 135 -15.09 14.86 11.98
CA ALA A 135 -15.67 14.56 10.68
C ALA A 135 -16.74 15.62 10.34
N ILE A 136 -16.75 16.10 9.10
CA ILE A 136 -17.72 17.12 8.67
C ILE A 136 -19.08 16.46 8.41
N ASP A 137 -19.07 15.25 7.86
CA ASP A 137 -20.30 14.58 7.46
C ASP A 137 -21.20 14.23 8.67
N PRO A 138 -22.49 14.63 8.63
CA PRO A 138 -23.40 14.49 9.76
C PRO A 138 -23.78 13.04 10.04
N ARG A 139 -23.57 12.12 9.10
CA ARG A 139 -23.80 10.69 9.28
C ARG A 139 -22.61 10.03 9.94
N VAL A 140 -21.39 10.42 9.55
CA VAL A 140 -20.14 9.97 10.17
C VAL A 140 -19.99 10.48 11.60
N SER A 141 -20.39 11.73 11.86
CA SER A 141 -20.23 12.40 13.16
C SER A 141 -21.23 11.98 14.25
N LYS A 142 -22.15 11.05 14.00
CA LYS A 142 -23.09 10.61 15.06
C LYS A 142 -22.37 9.84 16.17
N GLY A 143 -22.58 10.26 17.43
CA GLY A 143 -22.20 9.51 18.65
C GLY A 143 -20.81 9.81 19.23
N GLN A 144 -19.79 10.05 18.40
CA GLN A 144 -18.47 10.54 18.82
C GLN A 144 -17.94 11.47 17.71
N GLN A 145 -17.69 12.72 18.08
CA GLN A 145 -17.62 13.82 17.12
C GLN A 145 -16.20 14.29 16.87
N GLU A 146 -15.30 14.17 17.84
CA GLU A 146 -14.01 14.85 17.78
C GLU A 146 -12.86 14.06 18.39
N ALA A 147 -11.65 14.32 17.92
CA ALA A 147 -10.43 13.77 18.50
C ALA A 147 -9.30 14.78 18.47
N LEU A 148 -8.44 14.75 19.51
CA LEU A 148 -7.18 15.49 19.50
C LEU A 148 -6.14 14.85 18.59
N ASN A 149 -6.19 13.53 18.40
CA ASN A 149 -5.27 12.81 17.51
C ASN A 149 -5.96 12.59 16.14
N PRO A 150 -5.36 13.04 15.03
CA PRO A 150 -5.91 12.86 13.70
C PRO A 150 -6.17 11.38 13.35
N LYS A 151 -5.28 10.47 13.76
CA LYS A 151 -5.43 9.03 13.48
C LYS A 151 -6.73 8.44 14.05
N ILE A 152 -7.19 8.95 15.19
CA ILE A 152 -8.41 8.48 15.85
C ILE A 152 -9.65 8.88 15.04
N ILE A 153 -9.71 10.13 14.58
CA ILE A 153 -10.84 10.59 13.78
C ILE A 153 -10.82 9.99 12.36
N MET A 154 -9.63 9.79 11.77
CA MET A 154 -9.47 9.11 10.49
C MET A 154 -9.99 7.66 10.56
N ASN A 155 -9.59 6.93 11.61
CA ASN A 155 -10.08 5.58 11.87
C ASN A 155 -11.61 5.56 12.00
N ARG A 156 -12.17 6.51 12.77
CA ARG A 156 -13.63 6.68 12.89
C ARG A 156 -14.30 6.90 11.54
N ILE A 157 -13.77 7.78 10.69
CA ILE A 157 -14.32 8.05 9.36
C ILE A 157 -14.29 6.76 8.52
N CYS A 158 -13.16 6.05 8.45
CA CYS A 158 -13.05 4.80 7.70
C CYS A 158 -13.98 3.69 8.22
N ASP A 159 -14.20 3.63 9.53
CA ASP A 159 -15.16 2.70 10.13
C ASP A 159 -16.59 3.02 9.71
N GLN A 160 -16.97 4.30 9.68
CA GLN A 160 -18.30 4.69 9.20
C GLN A 160 -18.48 4.39 7.71
N LEU A 161 -17.42 4.50 6.90
CA LEU A 161 -17.48 4.11 5.50
C LEU A 161 -17.93 2.66 5.29
N THR A 162 -17.51 1.77 6.20
CA THR A 162 -17.87 0.35 6.16
C THR A 162 -19.26 0.07 6.73
N ASN A 163 -19.61 0.73 7.83
CA ASN A 163 -20.77 0.33 8.63
C ASN A 163 -22.06 1.05 8.24
N VAL A 164 -21.95 2.30 7.81
CA VAL A 164 -23.14 3.10 7.52
C VAL A 164 -23.09 3.63 6.10
N CYS A 165 -21.95 4.11 5.59
CA CYS A 165 -21.91 4.87 4.34
C CYS A 165 -22.18 4.09 3.05
N GLU A 166 -22.21 2.76 3.08
CA GLU A 166 -22.36 1.93 1.88
C GLU A 166 -21.27 2.22 0.83
N ALA A 167 -20.07 2.60 1.29
CA ALA A 167 -18.95 2.89 0.40
C ALA A 167 -18.49 1.64 -0.36
N ASN A 168 -17.96 1.84 -1.56
CA ASN A 168 -17.35 0.77 -2.33
C ASN A 168 -15.98 0.38 -1.73
N ASP A 169 -15.43 -0.77 -2.16
CA ASP A 169 -14.20 -1.29 -1.58
C ASP A 169 -12.97 -0.45 -1.94
N ALA A 170 -12.97 0.21 -3.10
CA ALA A 170 -11.93 1.16 -3.50
C ALA A 170 -11.87 2.37 -2.56
N ALA A 171 -13.02 2.94 -2.20
CA ALA A 171 -13.14 4.04 -1.25
C ALA A 171 -12.69 3.65 0.17
N LYS A 172 -13.06 2.45 0.64
CA LYS A 172 -12.57 1.92 1.93
C LYS A 172 -11.06 1.73 1.93
N ALA A 173 -10.49 1.22 0.83
CA ALA A 173 -9.05 1.06 0.67
C ALA A 173 -8.34 2.41 0.65
N ALA A 174 -8.84 3.38 -0.12
CA ALA A 174 -8.32 4.74 -0.17
C ALA A 174 -8.34 5.41 1.21
N CYS A 175 -9.41 5.25 1.99
CA CYS A 175 -9.49 5.76 3.35
C CYS A 175 -8.40 5.18 4.26
N LYS A 176 -8.20 3.86 4.22
CA LYS A 176 -7.16 3.19 5.01
C LYS A 176 -5.75 3.60 4.57
N GLN A 177 -5.56 3.80 3.26
CA GLN A 177 -4.30 4.27 2.70
C GLN A 177 -3.99 5.69 3.17
N ALA A 178 -4.95 6.63 3.03
CA ALA A 178 -4.80 8.01 3.51
C ALA A 178 -4.49 8.06 5.02
N MET A 179 -5.15 7.22 5.83
CA MET A 179 -4.86 7.10 7.26
C MET A 179 -3.45 6.57 7.52
N ALA A 180 -2.95 5.63 6.71
CA ALA A 180 -1.60 5.09 6.84
C ALA A 180 -0.53 6.13 6.45
N ASP A 181 -0.80 6.91 5.40
CA ASP A 181 0.11 7.94 4.89
C ASP A 181 0.22 9.15 5.83
N LEU A 182 -0.89 9.54 6.44
CA LEU A 182 -0.94 10.68 7.36
C LEU A 182 -0.60 10.31 8.81
N GLY A 183 -0.89 9.07 9.22
CA GLY A 183 -0.57 8.55 10.54
C GLY A 183 -0.99 9.49 11.69
N ASP A 184 -0.02 9.81 12.55
CA ASP A 184 -0.17 10.77 13.65
C ASP A 184 0.32 12.18 13.24
N GLY A 185 -0.06 12.63 12.04
CA GLY A 185 0.32 13.94 11.49
C GLY A 185 0.09 15.13 12.42
N PRO A 186 0.58 16.33 12.04
CA PRO A 186 0.50 17.51 12.91
C PRO A 186 -0.94 17.81 13.32
N ARG A 187 -1.11 18.32 14.54
CA ARG A 187 -2.42 18.68 15.09
C ARG A 187 -2.82 20.08 14.66
N ASP A 188 -2.96 20.25 13.36
CA ASP A 188 -3.39 21.50 12.72
C ASP A 188 -4.19 21.22 11.44
N VAL A 189 -4.62 22.29 10.80
CA VAL A 189 -5.43 22.27 9.57
C VAL A 189 -4.75 21.52 8.43
N THR A 190 -3.42 21.45 8.38
CA THR A 190 -2.70 20.81 7.27
C THR A 190 -2.97 19.31 7.19
N THR A 191 -3.22 18.66 8.33
CA THR A 191 -3.63 17.25 8.37
C THR A 191 -5.06 17.05 7.87
N ALA A 192 -5.95 18.02 8.14
CA ALA A 192 -7.32 18.00 7.60
C ALA A 192 -7.31 18.20 6.08
N ASP A 193 -6.55 19.17 5.58
CA ASP A 193 -6.42 19.44 4.15
C ASP A 193 -5.80 18.25 3.40
N ALA A 194 -4.75 17.66 3.95
CA ALA A 194 -4.08 16.49 3.35
C ALA A 194 -5.01 15.27 3.31
N TRP A 195 -5.80 15.05 4.36
CA TRP A 195 -6.83 14.01 4.39
C TRP A 195 -7.89 14.23 3.33
N ASN A 196 -8.45 15.43 3.26
CA ASN A 196 -9.51 15.76 2.29
C ASN A 196 -9.00 15.63 0.86
N THR A 197 -7.78 16.08 0.59
CA THR A 197 -7.12 15.94 -0.71
C THR A 197 -6.91 14.47 -1.08
N ALA A 198 -6.43 13.64 -0.15
CA ALA A 198 -6.19 12.21 -0.38
C ALA A 198 -7.48 11.44 -0.74
N LEU A 199 -8.65 11.94 -0.32
CA LEU A 199 -9.95 11.35 -0.63
C LEU A 199 -10.69 12.06 -1.78
N GLY A 200 -10.05 13.05 -2.44
CA GLY A 200 -10.62 13.76 -3.58
C GLY A 200 -11.61 14.86 -3.21
N PHE A 201 -11.41 15.52 -2.09
CA PHE A 201 -12.22 16.64 -1.58
C PHE A 201 -11.34 17.87 -1.28
N GLU A 202 -10.38 18.15 -2.16
CA GLU A 202 -9.57 19.37 -2.07
C GLU A 202 -10.48 20.61 -2.00
N GLY A 203 -10.13 21.54 -1.12
CA GLY A 203 -10.93 22.76 -0.88
C GLY A 203 -12.18 22.53 -0.02
N ALA A 204 -12.33 21.38 0.64
CA ALA A 204 -13.32 21.23 1.71
C ALA A 204 -13.08 22.26 2.82
N ASP A 205 -14.15 22.79 3.41
CA ASP A 205 -14.06 23.75 4.52
C ASP A 205 -13.50 23.06 5.77
N THR A 206 -12.24 23.35 6.11
CA THR A 206 -11.50 22.66 7.18
C THR A 206 -11.43 23.41 8.50
N ASN A 207 -12.07 24.59 8.63
CA ASN A 207 -12.05 25.39 9.86
C ASN A 207 -13.24 26.34 10.00
#